data_AF-A0A962IQF9-F1
#
_entry.id   AF-A0A962IQF9-F1
#
_cell.length_a   1.000
_cell.length_b   1.000
_cell.length_c   1.000
_cell.angle_alpha   90.00
_cell.angle_beta   90.00
_cell.angle_gamma   90.00
#
_symmetry.space_group_name_H-M   'P 1'
#
loop_
_entity.id
_entity.type
_entity.pdbx_description
1 polymer ?
#
loop_
_entity_poly.entity_id
_entity_poly.type
_entity_poly.pdbx_seq_one_letter_code
_entity_poly.pdbx_strand_id
1 'polypeptide(L)'
;MKFSQLMTSLCCFCWPLVGLPAPEDAFGLTTCAVYHRMIIAGYRSDGNIDLAEREEHLLTDFTRRAEAATIAEYGEEEGRAMFRENWNEEMARMTDLINRNYRNNRQLKVRYEKRCEP
;
A
#
# COMPACT_ATOMS: atom_id res chain seq x y z
N MET A 1 24.45 15.98 21.09
CA MET A 1 24.48 17.14 20.17
C MET A 1 23.05 17.42 19.76
N LYS A 2 22.52 18.61 20.08
CA LYS A 2 21.19 19.07 19.69
C LYS A 2 21.24 19.52 18.23
N PHE A 3 20.29 19.08 17.40
CA PHE A 3 19.85 19.85 16.24
C PHE A 3 18.34 20.07 16.35
N SER A 4 18.01 21.35 16.46
CA SER A 4 16.67 21.89 16.66
C SER A 4 15.78 21.73 15.43
N GLN A 5 14.50 21.62 15.75
CA GLN A 5 13.32 21.95 14.95
C GLN A 5 13.49 23.16 14.02
N LEU A 6 12.93 23.03 12.81
CA LEU A 6 12.23 24.08 12.06
C LEU A 6 11.02 23.38 11.41
N MET A 7 9.84 23.50 12.03
CA MET A 7 8.78 24.43 11.60
C MET A 7 8.31 24.22 10.16
N THR A 8 7.24 23.44 10.02
CA THR A 8 6.11 23.77 9.15
C THR A 8 4.83 23.49 9.92
N SER A 9 4.50 24.45 10.80
CA SER A 9 3.11 24.77 11.11
C SER A 9 2.45 25.23 9.83
N LEU A 10 1.34 24.59 9.43
CA LEU A 10 0.13 25.24 8.91
C LEU A 10 -0.87 24.19 8.37
N CYS A 11 -2.14 24.40 8.74
CA CYS A 11 -3.36 23.84 8.17
C CYS A 11 -3.99 22.62 8.88
N CYS A 12 -4.60 22.91 10.04
CA CYS A 12 -5.98 22.48 10.29
C CYS A 12 -6.87 22.93 9.10
N PHE A 13 -7.78 22.05 8.67
CA PHE A 13 -8.92 22.35 7.79
C PHE A 13 -8.62 22.86 6.36
N CYS A 14 -8.26 21.92 5.48
CA CYS A 14 -8.80 21.87 4.12
C CYS A 14 -8.54 20.45 3.57
N TRP A 15 -9.56 19.61 3.53
CA TRP A 15 -9.49 18.30 2.87
C TRP A 15 -10.08 18.43 1.46
N PRO A 16 -9.30 18.83 0.43
CA PRO A 16 -9.56 18.36 -0.92
C PRO A 16 -8.69 17.12 -1.12
N LEU A 17 -9.25 15.96 -1.42
CA LEU A 17 -8.71 14.98 -2.40
C LEU A 17 -7.17 14.91 -2.62
N VAL A 18 -6.33 15.00 -1.59
CA VAL A 18 -4.88 14.85 -1.71
C VAL A 18 -4.64 13.35 -1.58
N GLY A 19 -4.22 12.75 -2.70
CA GLY A 19 -3.76 11.36 -2.71
C GLY A 19 -2.74 11.16 -1.60
N LEU A 20 -2.80 10.02 -0.92
CA LEU A 20 -1.81 9.68 0.09
C LEU A 20 -0.39 9.84 -0.50
N PRO A 21 0.58 10.30 0.30
CA PRO A 21 1.97 10.37 -0.16
C PRO A 21 2.43 8.99 -0.64
N ALA A 22 3.31 9.00 -1.64
CA ALA A 22 3.92 7.79 -2.18
C ALA A 22 4.49 6.91 -1.04
N PRO A 23 4.45 5.57 -1.18
CA PRO A 23 4.92 4.68 -0.13
C PRO A 23 6.46 4.78 -0.02
N GLU A 24 6.92 5.39 1.07
CA GLU A 24 8.35 5.53 1.38
C GLU A 24 8.83 4.53 2.43
N ASP A 25 7.91 3.96 3.23
CA ASP A 25 8.19 3.00 4.29
C ASP A 25 7.70 1.57 3.97
N ALA A 26 8.22 0.59 4.70
CA ALA A 26 7.88 -0.83 4.51
C ALA A 26 6.37 -1.10 4.61
N PHE A 27 5.68 -0.39 5.50
CA PHE A 27 4.24 -0.52 5.71
C PHE A 27 3.44 0.03 4.53
N GLY A 28 3.80 1.21 4.01
CA GLY A 28 3.18 1.81 2.82
C GLY A 28 3.41 0.96 1.57
N LEU A 29 4.60 0.39 1.41
CA LEU A 29 4.91 -0.52 0.31
C LEU A 29 4.07 -1.80 0.40
N THR A 30 3.95 -2.38 1.60
CA THR A 30 3.08 -3.54 1.85
C THR A 30 1.61 -3.22 1.56
N THR A 31 1.14 -2.05 1.98
CA THR A 31 -0.22 -1.55 1.69
C THR A 31 -0.48 -1.54 0.19
N CYS A 32 0.47 -1.03 -0.61
CA CYS A 32 0.32 -0.97 -2.07
C CYS A 32 0.38 -2.36 -2.71
N ALA A 33 1.27 -3.24 -2.26
CA ALA A 33 1.29 -4.63 -2.72
C ALA A 33 -0.06 -5.33 -2.49
N VAL A 34 -0.62 -5.21 -1.29
CA VAL A 34 -1.93 -5.79 -0.95
C VAL A 34 -3.04 -5.18 -1.81
N TYR A 35 -3.03 -3.85 -2.03
CA TYR A 35 -3.99 -3.20 -2.92
C TYR A 35 -3.97 -3.81 -4.34
N HIS A 36 -2.80 -3.93 -4.95
CA HIS A 36 -2.65 -4.53 -6.29
C HIS A 36 -3.15 -5.98 -6.31
N ARG A 37 -2.84 -6.78 -5.28
CA ARG A 37 -3.35 -8.15 -5.11
C ARG A 37 -4.88 -8.21 -5.18
N MET A 38 -5.55 -7.25 -4.56
CA MET A 38 -7.02 -7.26 -4.50
C MET A 38 -7.67 -6.90 -5.83
N ILE A 39 -7.12 -5.92 -6.56
CA ILE A 39 -7.71 -5.47 -7.83
C ILE A 39 -7.46 -6.45 -8.98
N ILE A 40 -6.39 -7.26 -8.92
CA ILE A 40 -6.14 -8.35 -9.89
C ILE A 40 -7.33 -9.29 -9.99
N ALA A 41 -7.90 -9.71 -8.84
CA ALA A 41 -9.06 -10.61 -8.83
C ALA A 41 -10.28 -9.96 -9.50
N GLY A 42 -10.48 -8.65 -9.29
CA GLY A 42 -11.52 -7.88 -9.97
C GLY A 42 -11.32 -7.83 -11.48
N TYR A 43 -10.12 -7.48 -11.95
CA TYR A 43 -9.83 -7.42 -13.38
C TYR A 43 -9.97 -8.79 -14.08
N ARG A 44 -9.54 -9.87 -13.43
CA ARG A 44 -9.72 -11.24 -13.94
C ARG A 44 -11.21 -11.59 -14.04
N SER A 45 -12.03 -11.24 -13.03
CA SER A 45 -13.48 -11.47 -13.05
C SER A 45 -14.19 -10.68 -14.14
N ASP A 46 -13.71 -9.47 -14.45
CA ASP A 46 -14.26 -8.59 -15.48
C ASP A 46 -13.74 -8.94 -16.90
N GLY A 47 -12.89 -9.96 -17.04
CA GLY A 47 -12.30 -10.39 -18.31
C GLY A 47 -11.18 -9.48 -18.82
N ASN A 48 -10.67 -8.57 -18.00
CA ASN A 48 -9.63 -7.61 -18.37
C ASN A 48 -8.23 -8.14 -18.01
N ILE A 49 -7.75 -9.10 -18.80
CA ILE A 49 -6.52 -9.85 -18.52
C ILE A 49 -5.28 -8.97 -18.59
N ASP A 50 -5.16 -8.09 -19.58
CA ASP A 50 -4.01 -7.19 -19.74
C ASP A 50 -3.82 -6.27 -18.52
N LEU A 51 -4.92 -5.75 -17.96
CA LEU A 51 -4.84 -4.98 -16.73
C LEU A 51 -4.44 -5.86 -15.54
N ALA A 52 -4.98 -7.08 -15.43
CA ALA A 52 -4.59 -7.99 -14.36
C ALA A 52 -3.08 -8.30 -14.39
N GLU A 53 -2.51 -8.55 -15.57
CA GLU A 53 -1.07 -8.79 -15.75
C GLU A 53 -0.24 -7.56 -15.37
N ARG A 54 -0.66 -6.35 -15.77
CA ARG A 54 -0.01 -5.10 -15.34
C ARG A 54 0.00 -4.98 -13.81
N GLU A 55 -1.12 -5.23 -13.17
CA GLU A 55 -1.21 -5.14 -11.70
C GLU A 55 -0.40 -6.24 -11.00
N GLU A 56 -0.20 -7.42 -11.63
CA GLU A 56 0.70 -8.47 -11.12
C GLU A 56 2.16 -8.04 -11.11
N HIS A 57 2.59 -7.29 -12.13
CA HIS A 57 3.93 -6.70 -12.14
C HIS A 57 4.11 -5.70 -11.00
N LEU A 58 3.12 -4.84 -10.76
CA LEU A 58 3.16 -3.86 -9.66
C LEU A 58 3.13 -4.53 -8.28
N LEU A 59 2.27 -5.54 -8.10
CA LEU A 59 2.26 -6.37 -6.91
C LEU A 59 3.66 -6.94 -6.62
N THR A 60 4.31 -7.50 -7.65
CA THR A 60 5.63 -8.12 -7.50
C THR A 60 6.69 -7.09 -7.10
N ASP A 61 6.71 -5.91 -7.72
CA ASP A 61 7.68 -4.87 -7.39
C ASP A 61 7.48 -4.31 -5.97
N PHE A 62 6.24 -3.96 -5.59
CA PHE A 62 5.95 -3.47 -4.25
C PHE A 62 6.24 -4.50 -3.17
N THR A 63 5.95 -5.79 -3.42
CA THR A 63 6.30 -6.88 -2.50
C THR A 63 7.80 -6.95 -2.27
N ARG A 64 8.60 -6.92 -3.35
CA ARG A 64 10.07 -6.95 -3.27
C ARG A 64 10.63 -5.75 -2.52
N ARG A 65 10.10 -4.55 -2.79
CA ARG A 65 10.52 -3.31 -2.12
C ARG A 65 10.15 -3.31 -0.64
N ALA A 66 8.95 -3.80 -0.28
CA ALA A 66 8.52 -3.92 1.10
C ALA A 66 9.41 -4.87 1.90
N GLU A 67 9.68 -6.07 1.37
CA GLU A 67 10.56 -7.03 2.02
C GLU A 67 11.98 -6.46 2.17
N ALA A 68 12.54 -5.86 1.11
CA ALA A 68 13.85 -5.23 1.17
C ALA A 68 13.91 -4.10 2.23
N ALA A 69 12.86 -3.28 2.35
CA ALA A 69 12.78 -2.23 3.35
C ALA A 69 12.79 -2.79 4.78
N THR A 70 12.01 -3.84 5.06
CA THR A 70 12.05 -4.50 6.39
C THR A 70 13.38 -5.17 6.69
N ILE A 71 14.02 -5.80 5.70
CA ILE A 71 15.35 -6.42 5.86
C ILE A 71 16.41 -5.35 6.13
N ALA A 72 16.33 -4.19 5.48
CA ALA A 72 17.27 -3.10 5.69
C ALA A 72 17.15 -2.50 7.10
N GLU A 73 15.95 -2.53 7.70
CA GLU A 73 15.68 -1.96 9.02
C GLU A 73 15.97 -2.95 10.17
N TYR A 74 15.57 -4.21 10.03
CA TYR A 74 15.60 -5.21 11.11
C TYR A 74 16.59 -6.37 10.88
N GLY A 75 17.28 -6.42 9.74
CA GLY A 75 18.13 -7.54 9.35
C GLY A 75 17.34 -8.68 8.69
N GLU A 76 18.04 -9.73 8.22
CA GLU A 76 17.42 -10.71 7.32
C GLU A 76 16.32 -11.57 7.98
N GLU A 77 16.58 -12.14 9.15
CA GLU A 77 15.62 -13.04 9.81
C GLU A 77 14.41 -12.28 10.37
N GLU A 78 14.68 -11.25 11.19
CA GLU A 78 13.64 -10.42 11.80
C GLU A 78 12.90 -9.57 10.76
N GLY A 79 13.60 -9.01 9.76
CA GLY A 79 12.98 -8.27 8.67
C GLY A 79 12.00 -9.12 7.87
N ARG A 80 12.34 -10.37 7.53
CA ARG A 80 11.39 -11.28 6.87
C ARG A 80 10.20 -11.61 7.76
N ALA A 81 10.37 -11.70 9.08
CA ALA A 81 9.26 -11.90 10.01
C ALA A 81 8.34 -10.66 10.04
N MET A 82 8.92 -9.46 10.16
CA MET A 82 8.20 -8.18 10.12
C MET A 82 7.46 -7.97 8.80
N PHE A 83 8.07 -8.32 7.67
CA PHE A 83 7.38 -8.28 6.37
C PHE A 83 6.14 -9.19 6.36
N ARG A 84 6.26 -10.43 6.86
CA ARG A 84 5.13 -11.36 6.93
C ARG A 84 4.03 -10.86 7.86
N GLU A 85 4.39 -10.26 8.99
CA GLU A 85 3.45 -9.66 9.93
C GLU A 85 2.69 -8.51 9.26
N ASN A 86 3.40 -7.51 8.73
CA ASN A 86 2.83 -6.37 7.99
C ASN A 86 1.91 -6.85 6.86
N TRP A 87 2.34 -7.85 6.10
CA TRP A 87 1.56 -8.43 5.01
C TRP A 87 0.22 -9.01 5.50
N ASN A 88 0.27 -9.82 6.56
CA ASN A 88 -0.92 -10.44 7.12
C ASN A 88 -1.90 -9.41 7.70
N GLU A 89 -1.38 -8.40 8.40
CA GLU A 89 -2.17 -7.29 8.93
C GLU A 89 -2.88 -6.51 7.81
N GLU A 90 -2.14 -6.12 6.77
CA GLU A 90 -2.70 -5.36 5.65
C GLU A 90 -3.70 -6.19 4.83
N MET A 91 -3.41 -7.46 4.60
CA MET A 91 -4.36 -8.39 3.98
C MET A 91 -5.67 -8.49 4.77
N ALA A 92 -5.59 -8.65 6.10
CA ALA A 92 -6.78 -8.72 6.96
C ALA A 92 -7.55 -7.38 6.94
N ARG A 93 -6.84 -6.26 7.13
CA ARG A 93 -7.42 -4.92 7.15
C ARG A 93 -8.12 -4.59 5.84
N MET A 94 -7.48 -4.81 4.70
CA MET A 94 -8.09 -4.50 3.41
C MET A 94 -9.22 -5.47 3.05
N THR A 95 -9.10 -6.75 3.40
CA THR A 95 -10.18 -7.73 3.22
C THR A 95 -11.43 -7.31 3.98
N ASP A 96 -11.28 -6.84 5.22
CA ASP A 96 -12.37 -6.28 6.01
C ASP A 96 -13.00 -5.03 5.35
N LEU A 97 -12.17 -4.16 4.76
CA LEU A 97 -12.66 -2.97 4.04
C LEU A 97 -13.46 -3.32 2.78
N ILE A 98 -13.12 -4.41 2.09
CA ILE A 98 -13.88 -4.91 0.93
C ILE A 98 -15.17 -5.60 1.38
N ASN A 99 -15.09 -6.54 2.32
CA ASN A 99 -16.22 -7.36 2.75
C ASN A 99 -17.34 -6.55 3.42
N ARG A 100 -16.99 -5.46 4.11
CA ARG A 100 -17.99 -4.65 4.84
C ARG A 100 -18.67 -3.57 4.00
N ASN A 101 -18.24 -3.30 2.76
CA ASN A 101 -18.92 -2.29 1.91
C ASN A 101 -18.48 -2.33 0.43
N TYR A 102 -19.32 -2.86 -0.48
CA TYR A 102 -19.08 -2.77 -1.93
C TYR A 102 -18.91 -1.31 -2.42
N ARG A 103 -19.50 -0.33 -1.72
CA ARG A 103 -19.31 1.12 -1.99
C ARG A 103 -17.90 1.61 -1.65
N ASN A 104 -17.19 0.94 -0.74
CA ASN A 104 -15.82 1.25 -0.38
C ASN A 104 -14.81 0.76 -1.41
N ASN A 105 -15.09 -0.25 -2.23
CA ASN A 105 -14.10 -0.72 -3.21
C ASN A 105 -13.74 0.40 -4.22
N ARG A 106 -14.72 1.21 -4.63
CA ARG A 106 -14.48 2.43 -5.42
C ARG A 106 -13.67 3.49 -4.66
N GLN A 107 -13.91 3.66 -3.36
CA GLN A 107 -13.16 4.60 -2.53
C GLN A 107 -11.73 4.12 -2.24
N LEU A 108 -11.53 2.80 -2.10
CA LEU A 108 -10.23 2.16 -1.96
C LEU A 108 -9.43 2.34 -3.24
N LYS A 109 -10.02 2.07 -4.41
CA LYS A 109 -9.43 2.40 -5.71
C LYS A 109 -9.00 3.85 -5.77
N VAL A 110 -9.91 4.81 -5.58
CA VAL A 110 -9.58 6.25 -5.62
C VAL A 110 -8.49 6.63 -4.60
N ARG A 111 -8.50 6.02 -3.41
CA ARG A 111 -7.56 6.34 -2.33
C ARG A 111 -6.14 5.85 -2.63
N TYR A 112 -6.00 4.67 -3.22
CA TYR A 112 -4.70 4.03 -3.42
C TYR A 112 -4.18 4.10 -4.84
N GLU A 113 -5.00 4.39 -5.85
CA GLU A 113 -4.60 4.49 -7.26
C GLU A 113 -3.41 5.43 -7.43
N LYS A 114 -3.51 6.69 -7.02
CA LYS A 114 -2.37 7.64 -7.09
C LYS A 114 -1.23 7.32 -6.14
N ARG A 115 -1.52 6.68 -5.00
CA ARG A 115 -0.50 6.39 -3.98
C ARG A 115 0.42 5.26 -4.44
N CYS A 116 -0.19 4.25 -5.06
CA CYS A 116 0.44 2.99 -5.44
C CYS A 116 0.78 2.96 -6.93
N GLU A 117 0.72 4.10 -7.61
CA GLU A 117 1.42 4.25 -8.87
C GLU A 117 2.95 4.13 -8.62
N PRO A 118 3.68 3.38 -9.46
CA PRO A 118 5.11 3.13 -9.30
C PRO A 118 5.98 4.39 -9.41
#